data_AF-A0A2V8WM12-F1
#
_entry.id   AF-A0A2V8WM12-F1
#
_cell.length_a   1.000
_cell.length_b   1.000
_cell.length_c   1.000
_cell.angle_alpha   90.00
_cell.angle_beta   90.00
_cell.angle_gamma   90.00
#
_symmetry.space_group_name_H-M   'P 1'
#
loop_
_entity.id
_entity.type
_entity.pdbx_description
1 polymer ?
#
loop_
_entity_poly.entity_id
_entity_poly.type
_entity_poly.pdbx_seq_one_letter_code
_entity_poly.pdbx_strand_id
1 'polypeptide(L)'
;MNRRQGRRQQAGFTLIELLTALGIFLIVCGAAFTLLASSQQRARTESQLLTSFQEARLALDQIVRDVNDAGYPPPSYSDGVPSHSASTPFAWYPNYTIPTPCAVGINCDPPSDFDIIIETNPNRQDPSSKVQWIRYKLDPTTSTLMRGAADKTSGGEPTVETADKLAPLVQNVVNNSSPAQIAQYQAIYPGMFPSGNPVPIFSYTCDKTSGSVTQIVSCPLAGADNIPANIRDVTVTLIVASPLPDATTGQPRLVQLVGRGRRINPNQ
;
A
#
# COMPACT_ATOMS: atom_id res chain seq x y z
N MET A 1 32.38 -69.66 51.36
CA MET A 1 32.09 -68.25 50.99
C MET A 1 30.70 -68.21 50.36
N ASN A 2 29.69 -67.62 51.00
CA ASN A 2 28.39 -67.38 50.35
C ASN A 2 27.82 -66.03 50.81
N ARG A 3 27.76 -65.08 49.87
CA ARG A 3 27.24 -63.72 50.03
C ARG A 3 25.74 -63.78 50.34
N ARG A 4 25.34 -63.35 51.55
CA ARG A 4 23.95 -63.01 51.83
C ARG A 4 23.62 -61.70 51.10
N GLN A 5 22.87 -61.81 50.00
CA GLN A 5 22.25 -60.66 49.33
C GLN A 5 21.29 -59.98 50.31
N GLY A 6 21.58 -58.73 50.66
CA GLY A 6 20.67 -57.89 51.43
C GLY A 6 19.37 -57.70 50.66
N ARG A 7 18.27 -58.17 51.24
CA ARG A 7 16.91 -58.02 50.73
C ARG A 7 16.57 -56.52 50.77
N ARG A 8 16.72 -55.83 49.64
CA ARG A 8 16.27 -54.43 49.50
C ARG A 8 14.74 -54.42 49.66
N GLN A 9 14.28 -53.86 50.77
CA GLN A 9 12.86 -53.58 50.97
C GLN A 9 12.42 -52.57 49.90
N GLN A 10 11.45 -52.94 49.07
CA GLN A 10 10.80 -52.01 48.16
C GLN A 10 9.80 -51.19 48.98
N ALA A 11 10.16 -49.96 49.32
CA ALA A 11 9.21 -49.00 49.85
C ALA A 11 8.29 -48.54 48.70
N GLY A 12 6.98 -48.76 48.83
CA GLY A 12 5.99 -48.19 47.92
C GLY A 12 5.81 -46.70 48.17
N PHE A 13 5.34 -45.96 47.15
CA PHE A 13 5.06 -44.53 47.26
C PHE A 13 3.90 -44.27 48.22
N THR A 14 4.04 -43.22 49.03
CA THR A 14 2.95 -42.78 49.91
C THR A 14 1.93 -41.96 49.13
N LEU A 15 0.65 -41.98 49.53
CA LEU A 15 -0.41 -41.17 48.91
C LEU A 15 -0.05 -39.67 48.88
N ILE A 16 0.62 -39.19 49.93
CA ILE A 16 1.04 -37.79 50.01
C ILE A 16 2.15 -37.46 49.00
N GLU A 17 3.07 -38.38 48.71
CA GLU A 17 4.09 -38.23 47.67
C GLU A 17 3.49 -38.15 46.27
N LEU A 18 2.44 -38.93 46.00
CA LEU A 18 1.71 -38.88 44.74
C LEU A 18 1.00 -37.54 44.56
N LEU A 19 0.32 -37.06 45.62
CA LEU A 19 -0.40 -35.80 45.60
C LEU A 19 0.55 -34.59 45.46
N THR A 20 1.71 -34.61 46.11
CA THR A 20 2.71 -33.54 45.96
C THR A 20 3.33 -33.57 44.56
N ALA A 21 3.67 -34.75 44.03
CA ALA A 21 4.18 -34.88 42.66
C ALA A 21 3.18 -34.37 41.60
N LEU A 22 1.90 -34.72 41.74
CA LEU A 22 0.84 -34.25 40.85
C LEU A 22 0.61 -32.74 40.98
N GLY A 23 0.64 -32.20 42.21
CA GLY A 23 0.55 -30.76 42.45
C GLY A 23 1.68 -29.98 41.77
N ILE A 24 2.93 -30.45 41.91
CA ILE A 24 4.09 -29.83 41.25
C ILE A 24 3.96 -29.94 39.72
N PHE A 25 3.56 -31.10 39.20
CA PHE A 25 3.37 -31.31 37.77
C PHE A 25 2.32 -30.35 37.18
N LEU A 26 1.17 -30.18 37.84
CA LEU A 26 0.13 -29.25 37.41
C LEU A 26 0.62 -27.79 37.38
N ILE A 27 1.42 -27.37 38.37
CA ILE A 27 2.00 -26.03 38.40
C ILE A 27 2.95 -25.83 37.22
N VAL A 28 3.85 -26.80 36.96
CA VAL A 28 4.79 -26.74 35.83
C VAL A 28 4.06 -26.74 34.49
N CYS A 29 3.06 -27.60 34.32
CA CYS A 29 2.22 -27.62 33.12
C CYS A 29 1.46 -26.31 32.93
N GLY A 30 0.89 -25.74 33.99
CA GLY A 30 0.22 -24.44 33.94
C GLY A 30 1.15 -23.33 33.43
N ALA A 31 2.37 -23.26 33.95
CA ALA A 31 3.38 -22.31 33.49
C ALA A 31 3.84 -22.57 32.04
N ALA A 32 3.98 -23.84 31.65
CA ALA A 32 4.34 -24.20 30.27
C ALA A 32 3.25 -23.80 29.26
N PHE A 33 1.98 -24.00 29.60
CA PHE A 33 0.86 -23.65 28.73
C PHE A 33 0.68 -22.14 28.57
N THR A 34 0.91 -21.34 29.61
CA THR A 34 0.85 -19.87 29.49
C THR A 34 1.97 -19.35 28.59
N LEU A 35 3.18 -19.89 28.71
CA LEU A 35 4.30 -19.59 27.82
C LEU A 35 3.98 -19.99 26.38
N LEU A 36 3.48 -21.20 26.16
CA LEU A 36 3.10 -21.68 24.83
C LEU A 36 2.01 -20.82 24.20
N ALA A 37 0.96 -20.46 24.94
CA ALA A 37 -0.11 -19.60 24.45
C ALA A 37 0.41 -18.21 24.04
N SER A 38 1.29 -17.62 24.86
CA SER A 38 1.91 -16.33 24.53
C SER A 38 2.80 -16.41 23.28
N SER A 39 3.55 -17.50 23.12
CA SER A 39 4.41 -17.74 21.96
C SER A 39 3.60 -17.93 20.69
N GLN A 40 2.52 -18.71 20.73
CA GLN A 40 1.61 -18.91 19.59
C GLN A 40 0.94 -17.60 19.17
N GLN A 41 0.51 -16.77 20.14
CA GLN A 41 -0.10 -15.47 19.84
C GLN A 41 0.90 -14.53 19.15
N ARG A 42 2.13 -14.43 19.66
CA ARG A 42 3.20 -13.63 19.04
C ARG A 42 3.53 -14.12 17.63
N ALA A 43 3.66 -15.42 17.44
CA ALA A 43 3.95 -15.99 16.12
C ALA A 43 2.85 -15.65 15.10
N ARG A 44 1.57 -15.65 15.50
CA ARG A 44 0.45 -15.26 14.64
C ARG A 44 0.48 -13.78 14.27
N THR A 45 0.69 -12.89 15.24
CA THR A 45 0.72 -11.43 14.97
C THR A 45 1.93 -11.04 14.13
N GLU A 46 3.09 -11.67 14.33
CA GLU A 46 4.26 -11.48 13.47
C GLU A 46 4.01 -11.95 12.04
N SER A 47 3.39 -13.13 11.86
CA SER A 47 3.06 -13.65 10.54
C SER A 47 2.09 -12.73 9.78
N GLN A 48 1.10 -12.17 10.47
CA GLN A 48 0.17 -11.20 9.87
C GLN A 48 0.87 -9.92 9.45
N LEU A 49 1.76 -9.36 10.29
CA LEU A 49 2.53 -8.18 9.94
C LEU A 49 3.40 -8.42 8.69
N LEU A 50 4.08 -9.57 8.63
CA LEU A 50 4.90 -9.93 7.47
C LEU A 50 4.06 -10.02 6.20
N THR A 51 2.86 -10.59 6.30
CA THR A 51 1.92 -10.69 5.17
C THR A 51 1.52 -9.30 4.68
N SER A 52 1.08 -8.41 5.58
CA SER A 52 0.69 -7.04 5.22
C SER A 52 1.84 -6.24 4.60
N PHE A 53 3.08 -6.43 5.09
CA PHE A 53 4.24 -5.79 4.46
C PHE A 53 4.48 -6.37 3.05
N GLN A 54 4.49 -7.69 2.88
CA GLN A 54 4.69 -8.28 1.55
C GLN A 54 3.65 -7.80 0.54
N GLU A 55 2.38 -7.75 0.93
CA GLU A 55 1.29 -7.18 0.12
C GLU A 55 1.55 -5.71 -0.23
N ALA A 56 1.89 -4.88 0.76
CA ALA A 56 2.16 -3.46 0.57
C ALA A 56 3.38 -3.21 -0.34
N ARG A 57 4.41 -4.04 -0.25
CA ARG A 57 5.60 -3.96 -1.11
C ARG A 57 5.29 -4.35 -2.55
N LEU A 58 4.56 -5.45 -2.75
CA LEU A 58 4.11 -5.87 -4.08
C LEU A 58 3.24 -4.79 -4.72
N ALA A 59 2.33 -4.19 -3.95
CA ALA A 59 1.50 -3.09 -4.40
C ALA A 59 2.31 -1.85 -4.77
N LEU A 60 3.29 -1.47 -3.94
CA LEU A 60 4.19 -0.35 -4.24
C LEU A 60 4.95 -0.58 -5.54
N ASP A 61 5.54 -1.77 -5.72
CA ASP A 61 6.28 -2.14 -6.93
C ASP A 61 5.38 -2.11 -8.17
N GLN A 62 4.12 -2.57 -8.04
CA GLN A 62 3.13 -2.51 -9.11
C GLN A 62 2.74 -1.06 -9.47
N ILE A 63 2.48 -0.20 -8.49
CA ILE A 63 2.17 1.23 -8.72
C ILE A 63 3.35 1.91 -9.41
N VAL A 64 4.58 1.72 -8.90
CA VAL A 64 5.78 2.32 -9.47
C VAL A 64 5.99 1.86 -10.92
N ARG A 65 5.75 0.58 -11.22
CA ARG A 65 5.81 0.07 -12.59
C ARG A 65 4.78 0.73 -13.50
N ASP A 66 3.52 0.79 -13.07
CA ASP A 66 2.45 1.41 -13.85
C ASP A 66 2.75 2.91 -14.09
N VAL A 67 3.27 3.62 -13.09
CA VAL A 67 3.71 5.02 -13.22
C VAL A 67 4.88 5.18 -14.20
N ASN A 68 5.85 4.25 -14.17
CA ASN A 68 6.99 4.28 -15.10
C ASN A 68 6.52 4.09 -16.55
N ASP A 69 5.51 3.24 -16.73
CA ASP A 69 4.92 2.91 -18.02
C ASP A 69 3.84 3.89 -18.50
N ALA A 70 3.50 4.88 -17.67
CA ALA A 70 2.49 5.90 -17.96
C ALA A 70 2.79 6.67 -19.26
N GLY A 71 1.73 6.94 -20.02
CA GLY A 71 1.79 7.71 -21.27
C GLY A 71 2.17 6.89 -22.50
N TYR A 72 2.27 5.56 -22.40
CA TYR A 72 2.57 4.70 -23.54
C TYR A 72 1.33 3.93 -24.06
N PRO A 73 1.15 3.80 -25.39
CA PRO A 73 1.91 4.49 -26.43
C PRO A 73 1.36 5.92 -26.63
N PRO A 74 2.19 6.85 -27.13
CA PRO A 74 1.75 8.21 -27.42
C PRO A 74 0.77 8.22 -28.62
N PRO A 75 -0.03 9.30 -28.80
CA PRO A 75 -0.98 9.41 -29.91
C PRO A 75 -0.34 9.26 -31.30
N SER A 76 0.92 9.69 -31.43
CA SER A 76 1.76 9.56 -32.64
C SER A 76 1.98 8.11 -33.09
N TYR A 77 1.81 7.13 -32.20
CA TYR A 77 2.02 5.71 -32.48
C TYR A 77 0.80 5.02 -33.12
N SER A 78 -0.40 5.58 -33.00
CA SER A 78 -1.67 4.88 -33.32
C SER A 78 -2.60 5.68 -34.23
N ASP A 79 -2.05 6.53 -35.10
CA ASP A 79 -2.81 7.45 -35.96
C ASP A 79 -3.87 8.27 -35.20
N GLY A 80 -3.60 8.54 -33.91
CA GLY A 80 -4.49 9.29 -33.03
C GLY A 80 -5.75 8.53 -32.56
N VAL A 81 -5.84 7.21 -32.72
CA VAL A 81 -6.99 6.43 -32.23
C VAL A 81 -7.00 6.41 -30.69
N PRO A 82 -8.03 7.00 -30.02
CA PRO A 82 -8.00 7.18 -28.56
C PRO A 82 -7.92 5.90 -27.74
N SER A 83 -8.48 4.78 -28.22
CA SER A 83 -8.43 3.49 -27.52
C SER A 83 -7.08 2.80 -27.59
N HIS A 84 -6.19 3.23 -28.49
CA HIS A 84 -4.87 2.64 -28.70
C HIS A 84 -3.73 3.55 -28.27
N SER A 85 -4.02 4.74 -27.75
CA SER A 85 -3.02 5.69 -27.27
C SER A 85 -3.39 6.34 -25.93
N ALA A 86 -2.37 6.59 -25.12
CA ALA A 86 -2.49 7.41 -23.93
C ALA A 86 -2.62 8.87 -24.39
N SER A 87 -3.66 9.57 -23.94
CA SER A 87 -3.82 10.99 -24.31
C SER A 87 -2.88 11.84 -23.47
N THR A 88 -2.72 11.45 -22.20
CA THR A 88 -1.77 11.97 -21.24
C THR A 88 -1.23 10.81 -20.40
N PRO A 89 -0.14 10.97 -19.64
CA PRO A 89 0.33 9.91 -18.75
C PRO A 89 -0.63 9.59 -17.61
N PHE A 90 -1.35 10.61 -17.14
CA PHE A 90 -2.34 10.48 -16.07
C PHE A 90 -3.65 11.10 -16.52
N ALA A 91 -4.74 10.37 -16.31
CA ALA A 91 -6.09 10.86 -16.59
C ALA A 91 -6.61 11.69 -15.41
N TRP A 92 -7.62 12.52 -15.66
CA TRP A 92 -8.18 13.41 -14.64
C TRP A 92 -9.69 13.51 -14.69
N TYR A 93 -10.25 14.11 -13.64
CA TYR A 93 -11.64 14.55 -13.56
C TYR A 93 -11.69 15.91 -12.84
N PRO A 94 -12.67 16.79 -13.13
CA PRO A 94 -13.75 16.65 -14.11
C PRO A 94 -13.34 16.94 -15.55
N ASN A 95 -14.22 16.53 -16.47
CA ASN A 95 -14.13 16.82 -17.90
C ASN A 95 -12.80 16.36 -18.49
N TYR A 96 -12.61 15.04 -18.57
CA TYR A 96 -11.46 14.47 -19.24
C TYR A 96 -11.52 14.76 -20.76
N THR A 97 -11.12 15.97 -21.15
CA THR A 97 -11.13 16.46 -22.53
C THR A 97 -9.79 17.11 -22.85
N ILE A 98 -9.10 16.60 -23.87
CA ILE A 98 -7.86 17.19 -24.37
C ILE A 98 -8.20 18.37 -25.29
N PRO A 99 -7.58 19.56 -25.18
CA PRO A 99 -6.41 19.92 -24.36
C PRO A 99 -6.77 20.82 -23.15
N THR A 100 -7.94 20.68 -22.53
CA THR A 100 -8.36 21.55 -21.40
C THR A 100 -8.20 20.81 -20.06
N PRO A 101 -7.00 20.77 -19.48
CA PRO A 101 -6.76 20.07 -18.23
C PRO A 101 -7.26 20.86 -17.02
N CYS A 102 -7.50 20.14 -15.94
CA CYS A 102 -7.54 20.69 -14.59
C CYS A 102 -6.11 20.91 -14.04
N ALA A 103 -6.01 21.59 -12.90
CA ALA A 103 -4.79 21.80 -12.14
C ALA A 103 -4.66 20.83 -10.95
N VAL A 104 -3.53 20.12 -10.90
CA VAL A 104 -3.25 19.09 -9.89
C VAL A 104 -3.21 19.72 -8.50
N GLY A 105 -3.94 19.12 -7.55
CA GLY A 105 -4.06 19.61 -6.18
C GLY A 105 -4.95 20.86 -6.01
N ILE A 106 -5.65 21.29 -7.07
CA ILE A 106 -6.58 22.44 -7.02
C ILE A 106 -7.99 22.01 -7.42
N ASN A 107 -8.17 21.56 -8.68
CA ASN A 107 -9.48 21.18 -9.22
C ASN A 107 -9.43 19.87 -10.02
N CYS A 108 -8.31 19.15 -10.00
CA CYS A 108 -8.26 17.75 -10.40
C CYS A 108 -8.64 16.84 -9.23
N ASP A 109 -9.50 15.85 -9.49
CA ASP A 109 -9.73 14.73 -8.58
C ASP A 109 -10.27 13.51 -9.34
N PRO A 110 -9.42 12.54 -9.76
CA PRO A 110 -7.95 12.49 -9.66
C PRO A 110 -7.24 13.35 -10.73
N PRO A 111 -5.88 13.48 -10.72
CA PRO A 111 -4.95 13.08 -9.66
C PRO A 111 -5.11 13.93 -8.39
N SER A 112 -5.19 13.25 -7.24
CA SER A 112 -5.26 13.83 -5.90
C SER A 112 -4.34 13.06 -4.93
N ASP A 113 -4.32 13.44 -3.65
CA ASP A 113 -3.44 12.83 -2.63
C ASP A 113 -3.68 11.32 -2.43
N PHE A 114 -4.88 10.84 -2.75
CA PHE A 114 -5.34 9.47 -2.46
C PHE A 114 -6.01 8.77 -3.65
N ASP A 115 -6.04 9.39 -4.83
CA ASP A 115 -6.62 8.84 -6.05
C ASP A 115 -5.76 9.25 -7.26
N ILE A 116 -5.43 8.29 -8.12
CA ILE A 116 -4.68 8.51 -9.36
C ILE A 116 -5.19 7.57 -10.43
N ILE A 117 -5.28 8.07 -11.67
CA ILE A 117 -5.55 7.26 -12.85
C ILE A 117 -4.36 7.35 -13.79
N ILE A 118 -3.76 6.20 -14.08
CA ILE A 118 -2.61 6.04 -14.96
C ILE A 118 -3.12 5.56 -16.30
N GLU A 119 -2.64 6.18 -17.38
CA GLU A 119 -2.92 5.76 -18.75
C GLU A 119 -1.73 5.01 -19.32
N THR A 120 -1.91 3.74 -19.64
CA THR A 120 -0.87 2.97 -20.32
C THR A 120 -1.47 1.74 -21.02
N ASN A 121 -0.76 1.21 -22.01
CA ASN A 121 -1.00 -0.13 -22.53
C ASN A 121 -0.15 -1.13 -21.74
N PRO A 122 -0.75 -1.94 -20.83
CA PRO A 122 0.00 -2.90 -20.03
C PRO A 122 0.55 -4.07 -20.86
N ASN A 123 -0.06 -4.37 -22.02
CA ASN A 123 0.32 -5.48 -22.89
C ASN A 123 0.85 -4.97 -24.23
N ARG A 124 1.97 -4.24 -24.18
CA ARG A 124 2.60 -3.59 -25.36
C ARG A 124 2.95 -4.54 -26.50
N GLN A 125 3.12 -5.83 -26.21
CA GLN A 125 3.49 -6.84 -27.20
C GLN A 125 2.28 -7.42 -27.94
N ASP A 126 1.06 -7.19 -27.44
CA ASP A 126 -0.17 -7.66 -28.07
C ASP A 126 -0.74 -6.54 -28.97
N PRO A 127 -0.76 -6.73 -30.30
CA PRO A 127 -1.29 -5.74 -31.24
C PRO A 127 -2.78 -5.44 -31.06
N SER A 128 -3.53 -6.34 -30.41
CA SER A 128 -4.95 -6.16 -30.11
C SER A 128 -5.20 -5.43 -28.78
N SER A 129 -4.14 -5.22 -27.99
CA SER A 129 -4.25 -4.56 -26.69
C SER A 129 -4.64 -3.10 -26.84
N LYS A 130 -5.54 -2.67 -25.96
CA LYS A 130 -5.96 -1.27 -25.82
C LYS A 130 -5.16 -0.61 -24.71
N VAL A 131 -5.11 0.71 -24.76
CA VAL A 131 -4.69 1.49 -23.60
C VAL A 131 -5.74 1.31 -22.52
N GLN A 132 -5.30 1.25 -21.28
CA GLN A 132 -6.15 1.12 -20.10
C GLN A 132 -6.01 2.34 -19.20
N TRP A 133 -7.12 2.68 -18.55
CA TRP A 133 -7.12 3.51 -17.35
C TRP A 133 -6.94 2.61 -16.14
N ILE A 134 -5.77 2.71 -15.50
CA ILE A 134 -5.44 1.97 -14.28
C ILE A 134 -5.60 2.93 -13.11
N ARG A 135 -6.63 2.72 -12.29
CA ARG A 135 -6.95 3.57 -11.14
C ARG A 135 -6.45 2.95 -9.85
N TYR A 136 -5.81 3.78 -9.03
CA TYR A 136 -5.53 3.50 -7.64
C TYR A 136 -6.27 4.50 -6.77
N LYS A 137 -7.09 4.02 -5.83
CA LYS A 137 -7.92 4.87 -4.99
C LYS A 137 -7.97 4.34 -3.57
N LEU A 138 -7.68 5.17 -2.58
CA LEU A 138 -7.95 4.83 -1.18
C LEU A 138 -9.45 4.95 -0.91
N ASP A 139 -10.07 3.88 -0.45
CA ASP A 139 -11.37 3.96 0.19
C ASP A 139 -11.17 4.30 1.68
N PRO A 140 -11.53 5.53 2.12
CA PRO A 140 -11.34 5.94 3.50
C PRO A 140 -12.28 5.20 4.48
N THR A 141 -13.35 4.58 3.98
CA THR A 141 -14.32 3.85 4.82
C THR A 141 -13.75 2.52 5.27
N THR A 142 -13.03 1.84 4.38
CA THR A 142 -12.44 0.52 4.61
C THR A 142 -10.93 0.56 4.85
N SER A 143 -10.31 1.75 4.81
CA SER A 143 -8.85 1.92 4.87
C SER A 143 -8.12 1.00 3.89
N THR A 144 -8.68 0.84 2.69
CA THR A 144 -8.17 -0.10 1.69
C THR A 144 -7.78 0.68 0.43
N LEU A 145 -6.53 0.53 0.01
CA LEU A 145 -6.10 0.97 -1.30
C LEU A 145 -6.67 -0.01 -2.32
N MET A 146 -7.49 0.51 -3.23
CA MET A 146 -8.13 -0.23 -4.30
C MET A 146 -7.35 -0.05 -5.59
N ARG A 147 -7.38 -1.06 -6.47
CA ARG A 147 -6.87 -0.99 -7.84
C ARG A 147 -7.90 -1.50 -8.82
N GLY A 148 -8.06 -0.81 -9.94
CA GLY A 148 -8.92 -1.25 -11.05
C GLY A 148 -8.31 -0.86 -12.38
N ALA A 149 -8.64 -1.60 -13.43
CA ALA A 149 -8.23 -1.28 -14.79
C ALA A 149 -9.42 -1.42 -15.74
N ALA A 150 -9.60 -0.44 -16.61
CA ALA A 150 -10.62 -0.44 -17.65
C ALA A 150 -10.00 -0.10 -19.00
N ASP A 151 -10.43 -0.77 -20.06
CA ASP A 151 -10.01 -0.41 -21.42
C ASP A 151 -10.50 1.00 -21.75
N LYS A 152 -9.59 1.84 -22.24
CA LYS A 152 -9.91 3.19 -22.65
C LYS A 152 -10.86 3.18 -23.83
N THR A 153 -11.97 3.89 -23.69
CA THR A 153 -12.92 4.14 -24.77
C THR A 153 -12.82 5.58 -25.29
N SER A 154 -13.24 5.80 -26.53
CA SER A 154 -13.24 7.13 -27.13
C SER A 154 -14.35 7.99 -26.52
N GLY A 155 -13.98 9.12 -25.89
CA GLY A 155 -14.93 10.01 -25.22
C GLY A 155 -15.44 9.48 -23.87
N GLY A 156 -14.88 8.36 -23.40
CA GLY A 156 -15.19 7.80 -22.08
C GLY A 156 -14.69 8.68 -20.94
N GLU A 157 -15.33 8.53 -19.78
CA GLU A 157 -14.93 9.23 -18.56
C GLU A 157 -14.14 8.29 -17.64
N PRO A 158 -12.81 8.52 -17.44
CA PRO A 158 -11.93 7.61 -16.73
C PRO A 158 -12.44 7.22 -15.33
N THR A 159 -13.02 8.18 -14.61
CA THR A 159 -13.51 7.92 -13.24
C THR A 159 -14.74 7.04 -13.19
N VAL A 160 -15.60 7.10 -14.22
CA VAL A 160 -16.80 6.28 -14.35
C VAL A 160 -16.44 4.87 -14.81
N GLU A 161 -15.60 4.75 -15.84
CA GLU A 161 -15.26 3.45 -16.42
C GLU A 161 -14.40 2.57 -15.51
N THR A 162 -13.63 3.18 -14.61
CA THR A 162 -12.83 2.44 -13.62
C THR A 162 -13.60 2.11 -12.34
N ALA A 163 -14.76 2.73 -12.08
CA ALA A 163 -15.44 2.68 -10.78
C ALA A 163 -15.87 1.25 -10.39
N ASP A 164 -16.39 0.47 -11.33
CA ASP A 164 -16.87 -0.90 -11.10
C ASP A 164 -15.75 -1.96 -11.22
N LYS A 165 -14.52 -1.54 -11.57
CA LYS A 165 -13.34 -2.42 -11.72
C LYS A 165 -12.42 -2.40 -10.51
N LEU A 166 -12.70 -1.57 -9.50
CA LEU A 166 -11.89 -1.46 -8.30
C LEU A 166 -11.99 -2.72 -7.43
N ALA A 167 -10.84 -3.33 -7.15
CA ALA A 167 -10.69 -4.44 -6.22
C ALA A 167 -9.68 -4.09 -5.12
N PRO A 168 -9.78 -4.70 -3.91
CA PRO A 168 -8.81 -4.50 -2.84
C PRO A 168 -7.39 -4.84 -3.28
N LEU A 169 -6.44 -3.92 -3.09
CA LEU A 169 -5.01 -4.13 -3.35
C LEU A 169 -4.21 -4.23 -2.05
N VAL A 170 -4.39 -3.25 -1.14
CA VAL A 170 -3.71 -3.23 0.18
C VAL A 170 -4.71 -2.83 1.24
N GLN A 171 -4.86 -3.64 2.28
CA GLN A 171 -5.72 -3.34 3.43
C GLN A 171 -4.95 -2.60 4.52
N ASN A 172 -5.68 -1.96 5.45
CA ASN A 172 -5.12 -1.25 6.60
C ASN A 172 -4.15 -0.13 6.22
N VAL A 173 -4.43 0.58 5.13
CA VAL A 173 -3.68 1.76 4.70
C VAL A 173 -4.13 2.96 5.56
N VAL A 174 -3.24 3.47 6.39
CA VAL A 174 -3.54 4.47 7.43
C VAL A 174 -3.14 5.90 7.03
N ASN A 175 -2.74 6.12 5.78
CA ASN A 175 -2.38 7.43 5.24
C ASN A 175 -3.42 8.52 5.50
N ASN A 176 -4.72 8.16 5.45
CA ASN A 176 -5.85 9.07 5.65
C ASN A 176 -6.69 8.72 6.89
N SER A 177 -6.02 8.33 7.98
CA SER A 177 -6.70 8.07 9.26
C SER A 177 -7.23 9.34 9.92
N SER A 178 -8.15 9.17 10.88
CA SER A 178 -8.70 10.30 11.65
C SER A 178 -7.61 11.01 12.47
N PRO A 179 -7.79 12.31 12.82
CA PRO A 179 -6.81 13.05 13.63
C PRO A 179 -6.47 12.36 14.96
N ALA A 180 -7.45 11.71 15.60
CA ALA A 180 -7.23 10.97 16.84
C ALA A 180 -6.33 9.75 16.64
N GLN A 181 -6.51 9.00 15.55
CA GLN A 181 -5.65 7.87 15.20
C GLN A 181 -4.25 8.34 14.82
N ILE A 182 -4.14 9.42 14.04
CA ILE A 182 -2.84 10.00 13.68
C ILE A 182 -2.07 10.44 14.93
N ALA A 183 -2.73 11.09 15.89
CA ALA A 183 -2.11 11.44 17.17
C ALA A 183 -1.59 10.21 17.93
N GLN A 184 -2.35 9.10 17.93
CA GLN A 184 -1.92 7.83 18.52
C GLN A 184 -0.68 7.27 17.79
N TYR A 185 -0.67 7.31 16.46
CA TYR A 185 0.45 6.84 15.65
C TYR A 185 1.69 7.70 15.85
N GLN A 186 1.57 9.02 15.89
CA GLN A 186 2.68 9.95 16.12
C GLN A 186 3.36 9.74 17.47
N ALA A 187 2.61 9.38 18.51
CA ALA A 187 3.17 9.12 19.84
C ALA A 187 4.19 7.96 19.83
N ILE A 188 4.07 7.04 18.87
CA ILE A 188 4.95 5.87 18.72
C ILE A 188 5.91 6.06 17.53
N TYR A 189 5.44 6.70 16.46
CA TYR A 189 6.12 6.89 15.18
C TYR A 189 6.11 8.37 14.76
N PRO A 190 6.87 9.26 15.44
CA PRO A 190 6.78 10.71 15.24
C PRO A 190 7.16 11.16 13.82
N GLY A 191 7.98 10.38 13.10
CA GLY A 191 8.39 10.70 11.73
C GLY A 191 7.40 10.29 10.63
N MET A 192 6.41 9.41 10.93
CA MET A 192 5.50 8.90 9.90
C MET A 192 4.40 9.90 9.53
N PHE A 193 3.99 10.75 10.47
CA PHE A 193 2.99 11.80 10.24
C PHE A 193 3.56 13.14 10.73
N PRO A 194 4.50 13.78 10.01
CA PRO A 194 5.27 14.91 10.55
C PRO A 194 4.42 16.15 10.87
N SER A 195 3.28 16.33 10.20
CA SER A 195 2.39 17.49 10.36
C SER A 195 1.16 17.23 11.23
N GLY A 196 0.99 16.01 11.76
CA GLY A 196 -0.24 15.60 12.46
C GLY A 196 -1.47 15.49 11.57
N ASN A 197 -1.27 15.57 10.24
CA ASN A 197 -2.31 15.47 9.23
C ASN A 197 -2.13 14.19 8.39
N PRO A 198 -3.16 13.80 7.62
CA PRO A 198 -3.02 12.76 6.60
C PRO A 198 -1.78 12.96 5.73
N VAL A 199 -1.12 11.85 5.40
CA VAL A 199 0.06 11.84 4.53
C VAL A 199 -0.39 11.38 3.14
N PRO A 200 -0.20 12.20 2.09
CA PRO A 200 -0.58 11.83 0.74
C PRO A 200 0.02 10.47 0.34
N ILE A 201 -0.80 9.60 -0.24
CA ILE A 201 -0.28 8.40 -0.89
C ILE A 201 0.49 8.82 -2.14
N PHE A 202 -0.06 9.74 -2.92
CA PHE A 202 0.53 10.21 -4.17
C PHE A 202 0.97 11.67 -4.02
N SER A 203 2.24 11.93 -4.32
CA SER A 203 2.81 13.28 -4.38
C SER A 203 3.44 13.52 -5.74
N TYR A 204 3.15 14.66 -6.34
CA TYR A 204 3.41 14.92 -7.76
C TYR A 204 4.45 16.01 -7.98
N THR A 205 5.43 15.72 -8.82
CA THR A 205 6.29 16.75 -9.44
C THR A 205 5.89 16.93 -10.89
N CYS A 206 6.00 18.15 -11.40
CA CYS A 206 5.68 18.50 -12.77
C CYS A 206 6.90 19.12 -13.46
N ASP A 207 7.01 18.86 -14.77
CA ASP A 207 7.90 19.58 -15.67
C ASP A 207 7.35 21.01 -15.84
N LYS A 208 8.12 22.02 -15.45
CA LYS A 208 7.83 23.45 -15.64
C LYS A 208 8.75 23.99 -16.72
N THR A 209 8.18 24.48 -17.83
CA THR A 209 8.96 24.96 -18.97
C THR A 209 8.87 26.49 -19.07
N SER A 210 10.03 27.14 -19.02
CA SER A 210 10.15 28.59 -19.22
C SER A 210 11.20 28.84 -20.30
N GLY A 211 10.74 29.21 -21.50
CA GLY A 211 11.61 29.28 -22.68
C GLY A 211 12.17 27.90 -23.04
N SER A 212 13.50 27.76 -23.10
CA SER A 212 14.20 26.50 -23.39
C SER A 212 14.59 25.70 -22.13
N VAL A 213 14.24 26.18 -20.93
CA VAL A 213 14.62 25.56 -19.66
C VAL A 213 13.43 24.80 -19.09
N THR A 214 13.61 23.50 -18.85
CA THR A 214 12.65 22.67 -18.11
C THR A 214 13.18 22.42 -16.70
N GLN A 215 12.39 22.77 -15.69
CA GLN A 215 12.66 22.52 -14.27
C GLN A 215 11.66 21.51 -13.72
N ILE A 216 12.10 20.67 -12.79
CA ILE A 216 11.21 19.74 -12.07
C ILE A 216 10.86 20.39 -10.73
N VAL A 217 9.58 20.69 -10.53
CA VAL A 217 9.04 21.33 -9.33
C VAL A 217 7.84 20.56 -8.80
N SER A 218 7.39 20.82 -7.56
CA SER A 218 6.08 20.30 -7.14
C SER A 218 4.99 20.88 -8.05
N CYS A 219 3.99 20.07 -8.42
CA CYS A 219 2.98 20.49 -9.40
C CYS A 219 2.28 21.82 -9.05
N PRO A 220 1.90 22.11 -7.79
CA PRO A 220 1.35 23.42 -7.43
C PRO A 220 2.27 24.63 -7.72
N LEU A 221 3.59 24.43 -7.80
CA LEU A 221 4.57 25.47 -8.12
C LEU A 221 4.88 25.59 -9.63
N ALA A 222 4.28 24.73 -10.46
CA ALA A 222 4.48 24.71 -11.91
C ALA A 222 3.72 25.83 -12.64
N GLY A 223 2.76 26.51 -11.99
CA GLY A 223 2.00 27.59 -12.60
C GLY A 223 1.11 27.08 -13.74
N ALA A 224 1.24 27.62 -14.95
CA ALA A 224 0.48 27.16 -16.12
C ALA A 224 0.79 25.71 -16.51
N ASP A 225 1.96 25.20 -16.14
CA ASP A 225 2.37 23.80 -16.38
C ASP A 225 1.83 22.83 -15.32
N ASN A 226 1.06 23.31 -14.33
CA ASN A 226 0.42 22.46 -13.31
C ASN A 226 -0.75 21.67 -13.92
N ILE A 227 -0.46 20.69 -14.77
CA ILE A 227 -1.46 19.89 -15.49
C ILE A 227 -1.05 18.40 -15.50
N PRO A 228 -2.00 17.45 -15.55
CA PRO A 228 -1.69 16.01 -15.55
C PRO A 228 -0.70 15.56 -16.62
N ALA A 229 -0.72 16.19 -17.79
CA ALA A 229 0.22 15.92 -18.90
C ALA A 229 1.70 16.20 -18.55
N ASN A 230 1.94 17.08 -17.58
CA ASN A 230 3.28 17.52 -17.19
C ASN A 230 3.78 16.83 -15.91
N ILE A 231 2.98 15.97 -15.27
CA ILE A 231 3.44 15.18 -14.12
C ILE A 231 4.64 14.35 -14.55
N ARG A 232 5.78 14.57 -13.90
CA ARG A 232 7.06 13.92 -14.20
C ARG A 232 7.31 12.72 -13.32
N ASP A 233 7.12 12.89 -12.02
CA ASP A 233 7.30 11.85 -11.03
C ASP A 233 6.09 11.78 -10.10
N VAL A 234 5.77 10.56 -9.70
CA VAL A 234 4.82 10.27 -8.63
C VAL A 234 5.60 9.59 -7.52
N THR A 235 5.73 10.28 -6.39
CA THR A 235 6.22 9.68 -5.15
C THR A 235 5.04 9.01 -4.45
N VAL A 236 5.18 7.72 -4.17
CA VAL A 236 4.18 6.88 -3.53
C VAL A 236 4.62 6.61 -2.10
N THR A 237 3.85 7.08 -1.11
CA THR A 237 4.11 6.84 0.32
C THR A 237 2.97 6.00 0.88
N LEU A 238 3.23 4.72 1.16
CA LEU A 238 2.25 3.82 1.77
C LEU A 238 2.57 3.61 3.24
N ILE A 239 1.63 3.93 4.11
CA ILE A 239 1.70 3.66 5.55
C ILE A 239 0.64 2.61 5.84
N VAL A 240 1.08 1.41 6.25
CA VAL A 240 0.20 0.26 6.47
C VAL A 240 0.30 -0.20 7.91
N ALA A 241 -0.84 -0.46 8.53
CA ALA A 241 -0.94 -1.03 9.86
C ALA A 241 -1.09 -2.56 9.80
N SER A 242 -0.47 -3.24 10.76
CA SER A 242 -0.81 -4.63 11.06
C SER A 242 -2.29 -4.72 11.49
N PRO A 243 -3.05 -5.74 11.06
CA PRO A 243 -4.43 -5.96 11.50
C PRO A 243 -4.57 -6.08 13.01
N LEU A 244 -3.54 -6.64 13.67
CA LEU A 244 -3.48 -6.78 15.12
C LEU A 244 -2.35 -5.91 15.70
N PRO A 245 -2.59 -5.29 16.87
CA PRO A 245 -1.54 -4.59 17.61
C PRO A 245 -0.48 -5.58 18.14
N ASP A 246 0.63 -5.03 18.64
CA ASP A 246 1.64 -5.82 19.31
C ASP A 246 1.05 -6.58 20.51
N ALA A 247 1.30 -7.88 20.59
CA ALA A 247 0.72 -8.75 21.60
C ALA A 247 1.26 -8.49 23.03
N THR A 248 2.37 -7.76 23.17
CA THR A 248 3.00 -7.45 24.45
C THR A 248 2.70 -6.02 24.90
N THR A 249 2.77 -5.05 23.99
CA THR A 249 2.59 -3.63 24.33
C THR A 249 1.19 -3.10 24.04
N GLY A 250 0.39 -3.81 23.24
CA GLY A 250 -0.90 -3.34 22.74
C GLY A 250 -0.80 -2.18 21.75
N GLN A 251 0.41 -1.81 21.33
CA GLN A 251 0.64 -0.67 20.44
C GLN A 251 0.38 -1.06 18.98
N PRO A 252 -0.15 -0.12 18.15
CA PRO A 252 -0.23 -0.32 16.72
C PRO A 252 1.15 -0.55 16.12
N ARG A 253 1.23 -1.45 15.13
CA ARG A 253 2.46 -1.72 14.37
C ARG A 253 2.30 -1.17 12.96
N LEU A 254 3.12 -0.19 12.61
CA LEU A 254 3.10 0.48 11.31
C LEU A 254 4.35 0.17 10.51
N VAL A 255 4.19 0.12 9.19
CA VAL A 255 5.28 0.08 8.22
C VAL A 255 5.04 1.19 7.20
N GLN A 256 6.08 1.98 6.93
CA GLN A 256 6.08 2.96 5.86
C GLN A 256 6.96 2.48 4.71
N LEU A 257 6.41 2.52 3.50
CA LEU A 257 7.11 2.21 2.26
C LEU A 257 7.06 3.44 1.35
N VAL A 258 8.18 3.75 0.72
CA VAL A 258 8.29 4.88 -0.21
C VAL A 258 8.86 4.39 -1.52
N GLY A 259 8.17 4.68 -2.62
CA GLY A 259 8.60 4.40 -3.98
C GLY A 259 8.43 5.65 -4.84
N ARG A 260 9.18 5.73 -5.93
CA ARG A 260 9.04 6.81 -6.91
C ARG A 260 8.93 6.20 -8.30
N GLY A 261 7.81 6.42 -8.95
CA GLY A 261 7.68 6.19 -10.38
C GLY A 261 7.98 7.47 -11.13
N ARG A 262 8.64 7.35 -12.28
CA ARG A 262 8.94 8.45 -13.18
C ARG A 262 8.45 8.07 -14.56
N ARG A 263 7.59 8.89 -15.16
CA ARG A 263 7.20 8.65 -16.55
C ARG A 263 8.45 8.64 -17.44
N ILE A 264 8.60 7.58 -18.23
CA ILE A 264 9.76 7.45 -19.13
C ILE A 264 9.52 8.23 -20.43
N ASN A 265 8.26 8.47 -20.81
CA ASN A 265 7.90 9.13 -22.06
C ASN A 265 7.40 10.57 -21.83
N PRO A 266 8.27 11.59 -21.99
CA PRO A 266 7.87 12.98 -21.93
C PRO A 266 7.32 13.45 -23.28
N ASN A 267 6.00 13.54 -23.41
CA ASN A 267 5.30 14.48 -24.30
C ASN A 267 5.74 14.62 -25.79
N GLN A 268 6.25 13.58 -26.48
CA GLN A 268 6.23 13.44 -27.97
C GLN A 268 6.32 11.95 -28.36
#